data_AF-A0A8S8YCT7-F1
#
_entry.id   AF-A0A8S8YCT7-F1
#
_cell.length_a   1.000
_cell.length_b   1.000
_cell.length_c   1.000
_cell.angle_alpha   90.00
_cell.angle_beta   90.00
_cell.angle_gamma   90.00
#
_symmetry.space_group_name_H-M   'P 1'
#
loop_
_entity.id
_entity.type
_entity.pdbx_description
1 polymer ?
#
loop_
_entity_poly.entity_id
_entity_poly.type
_entity_poly.pdbx_seq_one_letter_code
_entity_poly.pdbx_strand_id
1 'polypeptide(L)'
;MLRIDPNWDLAAWLEERADDELELVEAHLGRERLRLEQRLHRIETLVKKLKRQREVAGPDLLGDPHQKNLFDIFDKSVNTQSSETIPEENDEPVVSGGIMGVDDDPLLAIVAEHILGTIEVASLEDSSPVHFEDIIDGLQPMGISVDEIDEAIAYLLQHRQIIEIEQDFFGFNP
;
A
#
# COMPACT_ATOMS: atom_id res chain seq x y z
N MET A 1 -27.94 -3.52 -41.99
CA MET A 1 -27.98 -2.06 -42.16
C MET A 1 -28.69 -1.48 -40.95
N LEU A 2 -27.95 -0.83 -40.05
CA LEU A 2 -28.55 -0.20 -38.86
C LEU A 2 -29.51 0.90 -39.31
N ARG A 3 -30.76 0.80 -38.86
CA ARG A 3 -31.76 1.84 -38.99
C ARG A 3 -31.45 2.86 -37.90
N ILE A 4 -30.84 3.98 -38.27
CA ILE A 4 -30.80 5.16 -37.41
C ILE A 4 -32.23 5.69 -37.36
N ASP A 5 -32.77 5.85 -36.16
CA ASP A 5 -34.11 6.39 -35.98
C ASP A 5 -34.12 7.84 -36.49
N PRO A 6 -35.03 8.20 -37.43
CA PRO A 6 -35.05 9.53 -38.04
C PRO A 6 -35.52 10.63 -37.07
N ASN A 7 -35.93 10.26 -35.86
CA ASN A 7 -36.35 11.16 -34.79
C ASN A 7 -35.29 11.27 -33.68
N TRP A 8 -34.09 10.72 -33.88
CA TRP A 8 -32.99 10.86 -32.93
C TRP A 8 -32.39 12.26 -33.03
N ASP A 9 -32.33 12.96 -31.91
CA ASP A 9 -31.71 14.28 -31.80
C ASP A 9 -30.49 14.22 -30.88
N LEU A 10 -29.34 14.63 -31.41
CA LEU A 10 -28.09 14.68 -30.66
C LEU A 10 -28.17 15.65 -29.48
N ALA A 11 -28.89 16.77 -29.64
CA ALA A 11 -29.01 17.76 -28.59
C ALA A 11 -29.76 17.20 -27.38
N ALA A 12 -30.89 16.52 -27.63
CA ALA A 12 -31.66 15.85 -26.59
C ALA A 12 -30.84 14.74 -25.90
N TRP A 13 -30.07 13.96 -26.66
CA TRP A 13 -29.20 12.93 -26.07
C TRP A 13 -28.06 13.52 -25.23
N LEU A 14 -27.46 14.64 -25.66
CA LEU A 14 -26.43 15.33 -24.88
C LEU A 14 -27.00 15.95 -23.60
N GLU A 15 -28.23 16.45 -23.64
CA GLU A 15 -28.92 16.99 -22.47
C GLU A 15 -29.20 15.87 -21.46
N GLU A 16 -29.78 14.75 -21.91
CA GLU A 16 -29.98 13.55 -21.07
C GLU A 16 -28.65 13.07 -20.46
N ARG A 17 -27.58 13.03 -21.27
CA ARG A 17 -26.27 12.63 -20.76
C ARG A 17 -25.68 13.62 -19.77
N ALA A 18 -25.90 14.92 -19.96
CA ALA A 18 -25.43 15.94 -19.03
C ALA A 18 -26.18 15.86 -17.70
N ASP A 19 -27.49 15.59 -17.72
CA ASP A 19 -28.29 15.40 -16.52
C ASP A 19 -27.84 14.16 -15.74
N ASP A 20 -27.60 13.04 -16.42
CA ASP A 20 -27.04 11.82 -15.79
C ASP A 20 -25.70 12.10 -15.08
N GLU A 21 -24.79 12.82 -15.75
CA GLU A 21 -23.48 13.18 -15.20
C GLU A 21 -23.61 14.13 -14.00
N LEU A 22 -24.57 15.08 -14.04
CA LEU A 22 -24.86 15.96 -12.91
C LEU A 22 -25.39 15.18 -11.70
N GLU A 23 -26.26 14.20 -11.90
CA GLU A 23 -26.77 13.33 -10.82
C GLU A 23 -25.63 12.53 -10.16
N LEU A 24 -24.71 11.99 -10.97
CA LEU A 24 -23.53 11.28 -10.45
C LEU A 24 -22.62 12.21 -9.63
N VAL A 25 -22.38 13.43 -10.11
CA VAL A 25 -21.57 14.44 -9.39
C VAL A 25 -22.25 14.83 -8.07
N GLU A 26 -23.56 15.02 -8.06
CA GLU A 26 -24.31 15.32 -6.83
C GLU A 26 -24.16 14.17 -5.80
N ALA A 27 -24.29 12.93 -6.24
CA ALA A 27 -24.10 11.76 -5.38
C ALA A 27 -22.68 11.69 -4.79
N HIS A 28 -21.66 12.01 -5.59
CA HIS A 28 -20.27 12.08 -5.13
C HIS A 28 -20.06 13.19 -4.10
N LEU A 29 -20.60 14.39 -4.35
CA LEU A 29 -20.53 15.50 -3.40
C LEU A 29 -21.22 15.16 -2.07
N GLY A 30 -22.35 14.44 -2.11
CA GLY A 30 -23.02 13.95 -0.91
C GLY A 30 -22.14 13.02 -0.07
N ARG A 31 -21.42 12.10 -0.70
CA ARG A 31 -20.45 11.21 -0.02
C ARG A 31 -19.26 11.98 0.54
N GLU A 32 -18.68 12.91 -0.23
CA GLU A 32 -17.56 13.71 0.23
C GLU A 32 -17.94 14.58 1.42
N ARG A 33 -19.12 15.21 1.37
CA ARG A 33 -19.66 15.97 2.50
C ARG A 33 -19.76 15.12 3.76
N LEU A 34 -20.33 13.91 3.67
CA LEU A 34 -20.44 12.99 4.80
C LEU A 34 -19.04 12.60 5.34
N ARG A 35 -18.08 12.32 4.45
CA ARG A 35 -16.68 12.02 4.82
C ARG A 35 -16.05 13.19 5.59
N LEU A 36 -16.29 14.42 5.15
CA LEU A 36 -15.80 15.63 5.83
C LEU A 36 -16.47 15.84 7.18
N GLU A 37 -17.78 15.64 7.29
CA GLU A 37 -18.51 15.73 8.56
C GLU A 37 -17.98 14.71 9.59
N GLN A 38 -17.72 13.47 9.18
CA GLN A 38 -17.11 12.45 10.03
C GLN A 38 -15.68 12.82 10.47
N ARG A 39 -14.85 13.31 9.54
CA ARG A 39 -13.49 13.77 9.85
C ARG A 39 -13.50 14.91 10.85
N LEU A 40 -14.40 15.87 10.67
CA LEU A 40 -14.59 16.99 11.59
C LEU A 40 -14.99 16.49 12.98
N HIS A 41 -15.97 15.59 13.06
CA HIS A 41 -16.38 14.99 14.34
C HIS A 41 -15.22 14.27 15.04
N ARG A 42 -14.40 13.52 14.30
CA ARG A 42 -13.19 12.89 14.85
C ARG A 42 -12.20 13.92 15.40
N ILE A 43 -11.96 15.01 14.67
CA ILE A 43 -11.09 16.09 15.15
C ILE A 43 -11.66 16.72 16.43
N GLU A 44 -12.95 17.02 16.50
CA GLU A 44 -13.58 17.58 17.70
C GLU A 44 -13.46 16.65 18.92
N THR A 45 -13.62 15.34 18.72
CA THR A 45 -13.46 14.37 19.82
C THR A 45 -12.02 14.30 20.30
N LEU A 46 -11.04 14.36 19.40
CA LEU A 46 -9.62 14.44 19.75
C LEU A 46 -9.31 15.73 20.51
N VAL A 47 -9.81 16.88 20.06
CA VAL A 47 -9.64 18.17 20.75
C VAL A 47 -10.24 18.13 22.15
N LYS A 48 -11.45 17.58 22.31
CA LYS A 48 -12.08 17.38 23.64
C LYS A 48 -11.24 16.48 24.53
N LYS A 49 -10.68 15.39 23.99
CA LYS A 49 -9.81 14.46 24.72
C LYS A 49 -8.50 15.14 25.14
N LEU A 50 -7.84 15.89 24.25
CA LEU A 50 -6.62 16.62 24.55
C LEU A 50 -6.85 17.72 25.60
N LYS A 51 -7.96 18.45 25.51
CA LYS A 51 -8.33 19.46 26.50
C LYS A 51 -8.53 18.82 27.88
N ARG A 52 -9.24 17.68 27.95
CA ARG A 52 -9.40 16.89 29.17
C ARG A 52 -8.07 16.36 29.68
N GLN A 53 -7.20 15.84 28.82
CA GLN A 53 -5.87 15.37 29.21
C GLN A 53 -5.00 16.49 29.76
N ARG A 54 -5.04 17.69 29.18
CA ARG A 54 -4.35 18.88 29.71
C ARG A 54 -4.88 19.30 31.09
N GLU A 55 -6.21 19.24 31.29
CA GLU A 55 -6.84 19.54 32.58
C GLU A 55 -6.50 18.49 33.64
N VAL A 56 -6.44 17.21 33.26
CA VAL A 56 -6.12 16.08 34.17
C VAL A 56 -4.63 15.98 34.47
N ALA A 57 -3.75 16.29 33.51
CA ALA A 57 -2.31 16.22 33.69
C ALA A 57 -1.81 17.28 34.70
N GLY A 58 -2.49 18.42 34.82
CA GLY A 58 -2.01 19.54 35.61
C GLY A 58 -0.61 20.02 35.17
N PRO A 59 -0.14 21.16 35.69
CA PRO A 59 1.25 21.58 35.49
C PRO A 59 2.26 20.67 36.23
N ASP A 60 1.81 19.86 37.19
CA ASP A 60 2.69 19.05 38.07
C ASP A 60 3.19 17.73 37.43
N LEU A 61 2.47 17.12 36.47
CA LEU A 61 2.94 15.89 35.81
C LEU A 61 3.85 16.14 34.60
N LEU A 62 3.93 17.38 34.13
CA LEU A 62 4.88 17.81 33.08
C LEU A 62 6.30 18.04 33.61
N GLY A 63 6.50 17.94 34.92
CA GLY A 63 7.73 18.31 35.60
C GLY A 63 8.24 17.30 36.61
N ASP A 64 7.88 16.01 36.54
CA ASP A 64 8.56 14.98 37.34
C ASP A 64 9.99 14.80 36.81
N PRO A 65 11.04 15.24 37.54
CA PRO A 65 12.42 15.16 37.07
C PRO A 65 12.90 13.73 36.81
N HIS A 66 12.18 12.73 37.35
CA HIS A 66 12.47 11.31 37.22
C HIS A 66 11.68 10.61 36.11
N GLN A 67 10.67 11.24 35.52
CA GLN A 67 9.91 10.69 34.40
C GLN A 67 10.43 11.26 33.08
N LYS A 68 11.40 10.57 32.48
CA LYS A 68 11.92 10.87 31.13
C LYS A 68 11.24 9.98 30.10
N ASN A 69 11.06 10.48 28.88
CA ASN A 69 10.51 9.65 27.81
C ASN A 69 11.47 8.48 27.54
N LEU A 70 10.93 7.31 27.19
CA LEU A 70 11.74 6.12 26.83
C LEU A 70 12.73 6.40 25.68
N PHE A 71 12.48 7.48 24.93
CA PHE A 71 13.30 7.93 23.80
C PHE A 71 14.41 8.93 24.19
N ASP A 72 14.39 9.52 25.40
CA ASP A 72 15.45 10.46 25.87
C ASP A 72 16.81 9.76 26.11
N ILE A 73 16.84 8.42 25.99
CA ILE A 73 18.04 7.59 26.13
C ILE A 73 18.90 7.63 24.86
N PHE A 74 18.32 7.97 23.70
CA PHE A 74 19.03 7.95 22.42
C PHE A 74 19.85 9.22 22.15
N ASP A 75 19.60 10.33 22.85
CA ASP A 75 20.32 11.60 22.63
C ASP A 75 21.75 11.61 23.19
N LYS A 76 22.16 10.60 23.97
CA LYS A 76 23.43 10.62 24.69
C LYS A 76 24.47 9.67 24.11
N SER A 77 25.09 10.05 23.00
CA SER A 77 26.56 10.06 22.75
C SER A 77 26.92 10.01 21.26
N VAL A 78 26.64 11.07 20.50
CA VAL A 78 27.43 11.37 19.29
C VAL A 78 28.70 12.08 19.74
N ASN A 79 29.59 11.35 20.40
CA ASN A 79 30.93 11.84 20.73
C ASN A 79 31.94 10.72 20.46
N THR A 80 32.00 10.31 19.20
CA THR A 80 33.07 9.47 18.69
C THR A 80 33.50 10.03 17.34
N GLN A 81 34.70 10.57 17.33
CA GLN A 81 35.40 11.02 16.13
C GLN A 81 35.53 9.85 15.15
N SER A 82 34.98 9.96 13.93
CA SER A 82 35.53 9.37 12.70
C SER A 82 34.60 9.63 11.51
N SER A 83 35.23 10.02 10.39
CA SER A 83 34.70 10.19 9.03
C SER A 83 33.57 11.20 8.84
N GLU A 84 33.92 12.32 8.21
CA GLU A 84 33.03 13.09 7.35
C GLU A 84 32.44 12.17 6.26
N THR A 85 31.32 11.53 6.58
CA THR A 85 30.31 11.19 5.61
C THR A 85 29.06 11.88 6.10
N ILE A 86 28.69 12.95 5.40
CA ILE A 86 27.38 13.59 5.53
C ILE A 86 26.36 12.44 5.52
N PRO A 87 25.59 12.19 6.58
CA PRO A 87 24.45 11.31 6.43
C PRO A 87 23.52 12.08 5.50
N GLU A 88 23.43 11.63 4.26
CA GLU A 88 22.27 11.92 3.45
C GLU A 88 21.08 11.55 4.34
N GLU A 89 20.29 12.56 4.73
CA GLU A 89 18.92 12.35 5.20
C GLU A 89 18.24 11.56 4.09
N ASN A 90 18.34 10.23 4.17
CA ASN A 90 17.46 9.35 3.47
C ASN A 90 16.11 9.58 4.15
N ASP A 91 15.34 10.52 3.61
CA ASP A 91 13.89 10.63 3.74
C ASP A 91 13.18 9.40 3.12
N GLU A 92 13.87 8.26 3.03
CA GLU A 92 13.29 7.00 2.64
C GLU A 92 12.65 6.37 3.88
N PRO A 93 11.39 5.95 3.80
CA PRO A 93 10.73 5.28 4.93
C PRO A 93 11.57 4.07 5.35
N VAL A 94 11.74 3.89 6.67
CA VAL A 94 12.47 2.74 7.27
C VAL A 94 11.91 1.39 6.79
N VAL A 95 10.66 1.38 6.34
CA VAL A 95 10.08 0.31 5.53
C VAL A 95 10.08 0.80 4.08
N SER A 96 11.12 0.49 3.32
CA SER A 96 10.99 0.45 1.86
C SER A 96 9.80 -0.47 1.59
N GLY A 97 8.80 -0.03 0.82
CA GLY A 97 7.51 -0.73 0.58
C GLY A 97 7.66 -2.05 -0.18
N GLY A 98 8.57 -2.91 0.28
CA GLY A 98 9.08 -4.04 -0.44
C GLY A 98 9.49 -3.65 -1.85
N ILE A 99 9.13 -4.54 -2.76
CA ILE A 99 9.61 -4.62 -4.12
C ILE A 99 8.78 -3.73 -5.06
N MET A 100 7.58 -3.32 -4.62
CA MET A 100 6.65 -2.48 -5.38
C MET A 100 6.60 -1.02 -4.91
N GLY A 101 7.26 -0.67 -3.80
CA GLY A 101 7.15 0.66 -3.20
C GLY A 101 5.86 0.86 -2.40
N VAL A 102 5.63 2.09 -1.93
CA VAL A 102 4.54 2.44 -0.98
C VAL A 102 3.21 2.76 -1.69
N ASP A 103 3.21 2.84 -3.03
CA ASP A 103 2.11 3.40 -3.82
C ASP A 103 1.16 2.36 -4.47
N ASP A 104 1.53 1.07 -4.51
CA ASP A 104 0.80 0.00 -5.20
C ASP A 104 -0.01 -0.93 -4.26
N ASP A 105 -0.76 -1.87 -4.84
CA ASP A 105 -1.60 -2.84 -4.12
C ASP A 105 -0.77 -3.64 -3.09
N PRO A 106 -1.02 -3.46 -1.77
CA PRO A 106 -0.22 -4.10 -0.75
C PRO A 106 -0.36 -5.62 -0.75
N LEU A 107 -1.48 -6.17 -1.27
CA LEU A 107 -1.65 -7.61 -1.36
C LEU A 107 -0.74 -8.19 -2.44
N LEU A 108 -0.71 -7.55 -3.61
CA LEU A 108 0.14 -7.93 -4.72
C LEU A 108 1.62 -7.95 -4.31
N ALA A 109 2.06 -6.94 -3.55
CA ALA A 109 3.42 -6.87 -3.02
C ALA A 109 3.77 -8.06 -2.11
N ILE A 110 2.86 -8.44 -1.20
CA ILE A 110 3.05 -9.58 -0.29
C ILE A 110 3.10 -10.91 -1.07
N VAL A 111 2.20 -11.09 -2.04
CA VAL A 111 2.15 -12.31 -2.86
C VAL A 111 3.40 -12.42 -3.72
N ALA A 112 3.84 -11.32 -4.33
CA ALA A 112 5.08 -11.27 -5.12
C ALA A 112 6.33 -11.61 -4.28
N GLU A 113 6.42 -11.08 -3.05
CA GLU A 113 7.50 -11.41 -2.13
C GLU A 113 7.48 -12.89 -1.71
N HIS A 114 6.30 -13.46 -1.49
CA HIS A 114 6.18 -14.88 -1.21
C HIS A 114 6.59 -15.76 -2.39
N ILE A 115 6.23 -15.41 -3.63
CA ILE A 115 6.66 -16.14 -4.84
C ILE A 115 8.18 -16.08 -4.99
N LEU A 116 8.79 -14.93 -4.75
CA LEU A 116 10.26 -14.80 -4.78
C LEU A 116 10.90 -15.70 -3.71
N GLY A 117 10.34 -15.73 -2.50
CA GLY A 117 10.81 -16.60 -1.42
C GLY A 117 10.69 -18.09 -1.74
N THR A 118 9.60 -18.53 -2.40
CA THR A 118 9.47 -19.95 -2.80
C THR A 118 10.51 -20.34 -3.85
N ILE A 119 10.77 -19.47 -4.82
CA ILE A 119 11.81 -19.67 -5.84
C ILE A 119 13.21 -19.65 -5.21
N GLU A 120 13.45 -18.79 -4.20
CA GLU A 120 14.72 -18.73 -3.46
C GLU A 120 15.00 -20.02 -2.68
N VAL A 121 14.00 -20.53 -1.95
CA VAL A 121 14.12 -21.82 -1.24
C VAL A 121 14.38 -22.95 -2.24
N ALA A 122 13.63 -23.01 -3.34
CA ALA A 122 13.85 -24.02 -4.38
C ALA A 122 15.23 -23.89 -5.03
N SER A 123 15.77 -22.67 -5.18
CA SER A 123 17.13 -22.45 -5.67
C SER A 123 18.20 -22.92 -4.68
N LEU A 124 17.96 -22.84 -3.37
CA LEU A 124 18.89 -23.35 -2.35
C LEU A 124 18.87 -24.88 -2.27
N GLU A 125 17.75 -25.51 -2.62
CA GLU A 125 17.55 -26.97 -2.59
C GLU A 125 17.88 -27.65 -3.94
N ASP A 126 18.49 -26.94 -4.89
CA ASP A 126 18.77 -27.40 -6.26
C ASP A 126 17.51 -27.88 -7.03
N SER A 127 16.33 -27.41 -6.64
CA SER A 127 15.03 -27.76 -7.22
C SER A 127 14.42 -26.65 -8.08
N SER A 128 15.23 -25.64 -8.46
CA SER A 128 14.86 -24.59 -9.42
C SER A 128 15.07 -25.08 -10.86
N PRO A 129 14.19 -24.75 -11.83
CA PRO A 129 13.03 -23.85 -11.75
C PRO A 129 11.77 -24.45 -11.12
N VAL A 130 10.90 -23.59 -10.60
CA VAL A 130 9.65 -23.97 -9.91
C VAL A 130 8.46 -23.91 -10.88
N HIS A 131 7.62 -24.94 -10.87
CA HIS A 131 6.41 -24.99 -11.70
C HIS A 131 5.26 -24.17 -11.08
N PHE A 132 4.38 -23.63 -11.91
CA PHE A 132 3.21 -22.84 -11.47
C PHE A 132 2.34 -23.57 -10.43
N GLU A 133 2.04 -24.85 -10.65
CA GLU A 133 1.25 -25.66 -9.70
C GLU A 133 1.93 -25.81 -8.34
N ASP A 134 3.28 -25.90 -8.30
CA ASP A 134 4.01 -26.00 -7.04
C ASP A 134 3.93 -24.67 -6.24
N ILE A 135 3.84 -23.54 -6.96
CA ILE A 135 3.59 -22.23 -6.37
C ILE A 135 2.16 -22.14 -5.82
N ILE A 136 1.16 -22.66 -6.55
CA ILE A 136 -0.23 -22.74 -6.08
C ILE A 136 -0.31 -23.58 -4.80
N ASP A 137 0.28 -24.78 -4.81
CA ASP A 137 0.25 -25.69 -3.67
C ASP A 137 0.90 -25.07 -2.41
N GLY A 138 1.91 -24.22 -2.59
CA GLY A 138 2.54 -23.47 -1.50
C GLY A 138 1.70 -22.31 -0.95
N LEU A 139 0.99 -21.58 -1.82
CA LEU A 139 0.33 -20.32 -1.46
C LEU A 139 -1.17 -20.45 -1.20
N GLN A 140 -1.85 -21.43 -1.78
CA GLN A 140 -3.28 -21.68 -1.55
C GLN A 140 -3.62 -21.96 -0.07
N PRO A 141 -2.81 -22.73 0.71
CA PRO A 141 -3.04 -22.92 2.14
C PRO A 141 -2.95 -21.63 2.96
N MET A 142 -2.29 -20.60 2.43
CA MET A 142 -2.15 -19.28 3.06
C MET A 142 -3.36 -18.38 2.78
N GLY A 143 -4.32 -18.86 1.98
CA GLY A 143 -5.53 -18.14 1.61
C GLY A 143 -5.38 -17.23 0.40
N ILE A 144 -4.28 -17.38 -0.36
CA ILE A 144 -4.03 -16.64 -1.60
C ILE A 144 -4.76 -17.35 -2.74
N SER A 145 -5.47 -16.58 -3.56
CA SER A 145 -6.22 -17.11 -4.71
C SER A 145 -5.33 -17.30 -5.94
N VAL A 146 -5.71 -18.18 -6.86
CA VAL A 146 -4.94 -18.44 -8.10
C VAL A 146 -4.83 -17.16 -8.95
N ASP A 147 -5.90 -16.37 -9.01
CA ASP A 147 -5.91 -15.10 -9.75
C ASP A 147 -4.85 -14.10 -9.20
N GLU A 148 -4.66 -14.06 -7.88
CA GLU A 148 -3.64 -13.21 -7.24
C GLU A 148 -2.21 -13.72 -7.51
N ILE A 149 -2.03 -15.05 -7.62
CA ILE A 149 -0.74 -15.66 -7.98
C ILE A 149 -0.39 -15.34 -9.42
N ASP A 150 -1.35 -15.48 -10.35
CA ASP A 150 -1.19 -15.13 -11.75
C ASP A 150 -0.82 -13.64 -11.93
N GLU A 151 -1.52 -12.75 -11.23
CA GLU A 151 -1.24 -11.31 -11.27
C GLU A 151 0.16 -10.99 -10.74
N ALA A 152 0.56 -11.62 -9.63
CA ALA A 152 1.88 -11.42 -9.04
C ALA A 152 3.01 -11.95 -9.95
N ILE A 153 2.83 -13.11 -10.60
CA ILE A 153 3.80 -13.64 -11.57
C ILE A 153 3.94 -12.70 -12.76
N ALA A 154 2.82 -12.21 -13.31
CA ALA A 154 2.83 -11.25 -14.42
C ALA A 154 3.58 -9.97 -14.03
N TYR A 155 3.35 -9.47 -12.83
CA TYR A 155 4.08 -8.33 -12.29
C TYR A 155 5.59 -8.59 -12.19
N LEU A 156 5.99 -9.71 -11.61
CA LEU A 156 7.41 -10.08 -11.42
C LEU A 156 8.14 -10.25 -12.76
N LEU A 157 7.47 -10.82 -13.77
CA LEU A 157 7.98 -10.93 -15.14
C LEU A 157 8.15 -9.55 -15.80
N GLN A 158 7.16 -8.68 -15.66
CA GLN A 158 7.20 -7.32 -16.21
C GLN A 158 8.38 -6.50 -15.63
N HIS A 159 8.65 -6.66 -14.33
CA HIS A 159 9.75 -5.98 -13.62
C HIS A 159 11.08 -6.74 -13.71
N ARG A 160 11.13 -7.85 -14.45
CA ARG A 160 12.33 -8.67 -14.70
C ARG A 160 12.99 -9.23 -13.44
N GLN A 161 12.19 -9.54 -12.44
CA GLN A 161 12.67 -10.12 -11.17
C GLN A 161 12.78 -11.64 -11.26
N ILE A 162 11.86 -12.24 -12.03
CA ILE A 162 11.89 -13.65 -12.41
C ILE A 162 11.89 -13.75 -13.93
N ILE A 163 12.28 -14.92 -14.43
CA ILE A 163 12.21 -15.28 -15.85
C ILE A 163 11.44 -16.59 -16.00
N GLU A 164 10.73 -16.72 -17.12
CA GLU A 164 10.13 -17.98 -17.54
C GLU A 164 11.15 -18.74 -18.41
N ILE A 165 11.57 -19.92 -17.95
CA ILE A 165 12.60 -20.74 -18.61
C ILE A 165 11.95 -21.74 -19.59
N GLU A 166 10.84 -22.32 -19.17
CA GLU A 166 9.97 -23.21 -19.95
C GLU A 166 8.51 -22.86 -19.61
N GLN A 167 7.55 -23.37 -20.38
CA GLN A 167 6.13 -23.14 -20.15
C GLN A 167 5.78 -23.47 -18.69
N ASP A 168 5.28 -22.46 -17.97
CA ASP A 168 4.86 -22.53 -16.56
C ASP A 168 6.00 -22.83 -15.56
N PHE A 169 7.27 -22.65 -15.96
CA PHE A 169 8.45 -22.80 -15.10
C PHE A 169 9.18 -21.46 -14.88
N PHE A 170 9.29 -21.06 -13.61
CA PHE A 170 9.86 -19.79 -13.20
C PHE A 170 11.17 -19.95 -12.42
N GLY A 171 12.13 -19.05 -12.68
CA GLY A 171 13.41 -19.00 -11.99
C GLY A 171 13.98 -17.58 -11.92
N PHE A 172 15.08 -17.40 -11.18
CA PHE A 172 15.78 -16.12 -11.13
C PHE A 172 16.54 -15.85 -12.42
N ASN A 173 16.66 -14.57 -12.75
CA ASN A 173 17.54 -14.12 -13.83
C ASN A 173 19.01 -14.35 -13.41
N PRO A 174 19.84 -15.06 -14.22
CA PRO A 174 21.25 -15.28 -13.92
C PRO A 174 22.13 -14.02 -13.99
#